data_AF-A0A2T5ASZ8-F1
#
_entry.id   AF-A0A2T5ASZ8-F1
#
_cell.length_a   1.000
_cell.length_b   1.000
_cell.length_c   1.000
_cell.angle_alpha   90.00
_cell.angle_beta   90.00
_cell.angle_gamma   90.00
#
_symmetry.space_group_name_H-M   'P 1'
#
loop_
_entity.id
_entity.type
_entity.pdbx_description
1 polymer ?
#
loop_
_entity_poly.entity_id
_entity_poly.type
_entity_poly.pdbx_seq_one_letter_code
_entity_poly.pdbx_strand_id
1 'polypeptide(L)' 'MWVDTRKGDFLHVPQGGLHAFRNDSDAPADMLLLLTPGAPREEYFEQVSQLAHASEEERAAFFDKHDSYFVE' A
#
# COMPACT_ATOMS: atom_id res chain seq x y z
N MET A 1 -2.69 -1.01 -16.02
CA MET A 1 -3.50 -2.17 -16.46
C MET A 1 -3.61 -3.10 -15.27
N TRP A 2 -4.79 -3.62 -14.97
CA TRP A 2 -4.97 -4.62 -13.90
C TRP A 2 -4.46 -5.98 -14.35
N VAL A 3 -3.96 -6.79 -13.41
CA VAL A 3 -3.50 -8.15 -13.64
C VAL A 3 -4.16 -9.05 -12.61
N ASP A 4 -4.89 -10.07 -13.06
CA ASP A 4 -5.50 -11.05 -12.18
C ASP A 4 -4.42 -12.03 -11.68
N THR A 5 -4.43 -12.32 -10.38
CA THR A 5 -3.47 -13.22 -9.73
C THR A 5 -4.17 -14.28 -8.89
N ARG A 6 -3.48 -15.39 -8.65
CA ARG A 6 -3.90 -16.46 -7.75
C ARG A 6 -2.84 -16.74 -6.69
N LYS A 7 -3.22 -17.54 -5.68
CA LYS A 7 -2.31 -18.01 -4.64
C LYS A 7 -1.05 -18.62 -5.25
N GLY A 8 0.12 -18.10 -4.86
CA GLY A 8 1.43 -18.57 -5.32
C GLY A 8 2.05 -17.74 -6.45
N ASP A 9 1.32 -16.80 -7.05
CA ASP A 9 1.88 -15.86 -8.01
C ASP A 9 2.73 -14.77 -7.30
N PHE A 10 3.67 -14.19 -8.04
CA PHE A 10 4.51 -13.09 -7.59
C PHE A 10 4.37 -11.89 -8.53
N LEU A 11 4.24 -10.71 -7.96
CA LEU A 11 4.22 -9.45 -8.69
C LEU A 11 5.39 -8.59 -8.23
N HIS A 12 6.06 -7.93 -9.18
CA HIS A 12 7.10 -6.95 -8.91
C HIS A 12 6.64 -5.59 -9.40
N VAL A 13 6.60 -4.61 -8.49
CA VAL A 13 6.36 -3.22 -8.81
C VAL A 13 7.68 -2.48 -8.68
N PRO A 14 8.22 -1.89 -9.77
CA PRO A 14 9.44 -1.11 -9.70
C PRO A 14 9.23 0.19 -8.91
N GLN A 15 10.31 0.79 -8.41
CA GLN A 15 10.26 2.11 -7.78
C GLN A 15 9.58 3.14 -8.71
N GLY A 16 8.67 3.95 -8.14
CA GLY A 16 7.87 4.91 -8.89
C GLY A 16 6.74 4.28 -9.71
N GLY A 17 6.59 2.95 -9.71
CA GLY A 17 5.48 2.26 -10.35
C GLY A 17 4.17 2.51 -9.60
N LEU A 18 3.23 3.20 -10.25
CA LEU A 18 1.89 3.36 -9.72
C LEU A 18 1.17 2.01 -9.65
N HIS A 19 0.65 1.66 -8.48
CA HIS A 19 0.03 0.36 -8.25
C HIS A 19 -1.12 0.46 -7.24
N ALA A 20 -2.02 -0.50 -7.33
CA ALA A 20 -3.12 -0.70 -6.38
C ALA A 20 -3.45 -2.19 -6.34
N PHE A 21 -4.05 -2.63 -5.23
CA PHE A 21 -4.51 -4.00 -5.05
C PHE A 21 -6.02 -3.99 -4.76
N ARG A 22 -6.72 -4.97 -5.31
CA ARG A 22 -8.15 -5.19 -5.06
C ARG A 22 -8.41 -6.68 -4.93
N ASN A 23 -9.18 -7.06 -3.92
CA ASN A 23 -9.67 -8.44 -3.79
C ASN A 23 -11.06 -8.50 -4.43
N ASP A 24 -11.14 -9.08 -5.64
CA ASP A 24 -12.39 -9.26 -6.39
C ASP A 24 -13.08 -10.60 -6.08
N SER A 25 -12.56 -11.38 -5.13
CA SER A 25 -13.16 -12.65 -4.72
C SER A 25 -14.06 -12.49 -3.50
N ASP A 26 -15.00 -13.41 -3.32
CA ASP A 26 -15.87 -13.48 -2.14
C ASP A 26 -15.16 -14.04 -0.89
N ALA A 27 -13.89 -14.44 -1.01
CA ALA A 27 -13.11 -15.02 0.08
C ALA A 27 -12.04 -14.02 0.58
N PRO A 28 -11.65 -14.08 1.87
CA PRO A 28 -10.49 -13.36 2.36
C PRO A 28 -9.22 -13.73 1.58
N ALA A 29 -8.36 -12.74 1.34
CA ALA A 29 -7.08 -12.92 0.66
C ALA A 29 -5.98 -12.28 1.49
N ASP A 30 -4.88 -13.04 1.68
CA ASP A 30 -3.67 -12.57 2.34
C ASP A 30 -2.53 -12.52 1.33
N MET A 31 -1.69 -11.49 1.43
CA MET A 31 -0.48 -11.34 0.62
C MET A 31 0.70 -10.91 1.48
N LEU A 32 1.90 -11.31 1.07
CA LEU A 32 3.14 -10.82 1.66
C LEU A 32 3.69 -9.69 0.78
N LEU A 33 3.79 -8.49 1.36
CA LEU A 33 4.46 -7.35 0.71
C LEU A 33 5.93 -7.31 1.13
N LEU A 34 6.82 -7.28 0.14
CA LEU A 34 8.26 -7.10 0.33
C LEU A 34 8.65 -5.75 -0.25
N LEU A 35 9.14 -4.85 0.60
CA LEU A 35 9.46 -3.48 0.25
C LEU A 35 10.97 -3.28 0.39
N THR A 36 11.68 -3.18 -0.74
CA THR A 36 13.15 -3.09 -0.73
C THR A 36 13.70 -2.39 -1.98
N PRO A 37 14.75 -1.54 -1.86
CA PRO A 37 15.17 -0.90 -0.61
C PRO A 37 14.08 0.09 -0.16
N GLY A 38 13.72 0.13 1.12
CA GLY A 38 12.60 0.95 1.57
C GLY A 38 12.70 1.37 3.03
N ALA A 39 12.01 2.46 3.36
CA ALA A 39 11.76 2.86 4.74
C ALA A 39 10.88 1.82 5.45
N PRO A 40 10.96 1.70 6.80
CA PRO A 40 10.04 0.88 7.58
C PRO A 40 8.58 1.22 7.23
N ARG A 41 7.77 0.19 6.94
CA ARG A 41 6.37 0.35 6.49
C ARG A 41 5.36 -0.33 7.40
N GLU A 42 5.81 -1.00 8.46
CA GLU A 42 4.95 -1.67 9.43
C GLU A 42 4.03 -0.65 10.12
N GLU A 43 4.60 0.47 10.58
CA GLU A 43 3.86 1.56 11.23
C GLU A 43 2.76 2.14 10.31
N TYR A 44 3.02 2.20 9.00
CA TYR A 44 2.00 2.63 8.02
C TYR A 44 0.76 1.76 8.13
N PHE A 45 0.91 0.43 8.08
CA PHE A 45 -0.23 -0.49 8.13
C PHE A 45 -0.92 -0.51 9.50
N GLU A 46 -0.18 -0.29 10.58
CA GLU A 46 -0.75 -0.20 11.93
C GLU A 46 -1.59 1.07 12.13
N GLN A 47 -1.18 2.19 11.53
CA GLN A 47 -1.75 3.51 11.84
C GLN A 47 -2.58 4.15 10.73
N VAL A 48 -2.55 3.64 9.49
CA VAL A 48 -3.25 4.28 8.35
C VAL A 48 -4.75 4.46 8.58
N SER A 49 -5.38 3.61 9.39
CA SER A 49 -6.79 3.74 9.77
C SER A 49 -7.09 5.00 10.58
N GLN A 50 -6.12 5.52 11.33
CA GLN A 50 -6.26 6.73 12.14
C GLN A 50 -6.35 8.00 11.29
N LEU A 51 -5.89 7.95 10.04
CA LEU A 51 -5.93 9.08 9.12
C LEU A 51 -7.35 9.51 8.73
N ALA A 52 -8.37 8.69 9.00
CA ALA A 52 -9.77 9.06 8.82
C ALA A 52 -10.18 10.27 9.67
N HIS A 53 -9.45 10.56 10.75
CA HIS A 53 -9.70 11.68 11.66
C HIS A 53 -8.58 12.72 11.64
N ALA A 54 -7.56 12.54 10.81
CA ALA A 54 -6.42 13.44 10.70
C ALA A 54 -6.79 14.69 9.87
N SER A 55 -6.15 15.80 10.20
CA SER A 55 -6.09 16.97 9.31
C SER A 55 -5.33 16.65 8.03
N GLU A 56 -5.48 17.50 7.01
CA GLU A 56 -4.74 17.33 5.74
C GLU A 56 -3.23 17.40 5.93
N GLU A 57 -2.75 18.28 6.84
CA GLU A 57 -1.33 18.42 7.16
C GLU A 57 -0.77 17.17 7.83
N GLU A 58 -1.48 16.63 8.84
CA GLU A 58 -1.10 15.38 9.50
C GLU A 58 -1.10 14.21 8.51
N ARG A 59 -2.10 14.14 7.62
CA ARG A 59 -2.18 13.10 6.59
C ARG A 59 -1.02 13.20 5.61
N ALA A 60 -0.67 14.40 5.16
CA ALA A 60 0.45 14.63 4.26
C ALA A 60 1.80 14.25 4.91
N ALA A 61 2.03 14.68 6.15
CA ALA A 61 3.24 14.33 6.91
C ALA A 61 3.35 12.82 7.15
N PHE A 62 2.24 12.14 7.45
CA PHE A 62 2.21 10.69 7.61
C PHE A 62 2.59 9.96 6.32
N PHE A 63 2.05 10.40 5.19
CA PHE A 63 2.32 9.78 3.89
C PHE A 63 3.75 10.01 3.41
N ASP A 64 4.31 11.21 3.62
CA ASP A 64 5.72 11.51 3.32
C ASP A 64 6.68 10.65 4.17
N LYS A 65 6.41 10.52 5.47
CA LYS A 65 7.19 9.65 6.38
C LYS A 65 7.25 8.20 5.91
N HIS A 66 6.19 7.69 5.27
CA HIS A 66 6.05 6.30 4.85
C HIS A 66 6.23 6.08 3.34
N ASP A 67 6.81 7.06 2.62
CA ASP A 67 7.08 6.98 1.18
C ASP A 67 5.83 6.54 0.38
N SER A 68 4.69 7.17 0.67
CA SER A 68 3.38 6.85 0.10
C SER A 68 2.79 8.06 -0.61
N TYR A 69 2.70 8.00 -1.95
CA TYR A 69 2.20 9.11 -2.75
C TYR A 69 0.96 8.68 -3.54
N PHE A 70 -0.18 9.32 -3.26
CA PHE A 70 -1.45 9.04 -3.91
C PHE A 70 -1.68 10.02 -5.07
N VAL A 71 -2.32 9.54 -6.13
CA VAL A 71 -2.73 10.34 -7.29
C VAL A 71 -4.26 10.46 -7.30
N GLU A 72 -4.75 11.53 -7.93
CA GLU A 72 -6.19 11.75 -8.19
C GLU A 72 -6.74 10.87 -9.31
#